data_AF-A0A935DVK0-F1
#
_entry.id   AF-A0A935DVK0-F1
#
_cell.length_a   1.000
_cell.length_b   1.000
_cell.length_c   1.000
_cell.angle_alpha   90.00
_cell.angle_beta   90.00
_cell.angle_gamma   90.00
#
_symmetry.space_group_name_H-M   'P 1'
#
loop_
_entity.id
_entity.type
_entity.pdbx_description
1 polymer ?
#
loop_
_entity_poly.entity_id
_entity_poly.type
_entity_poly.pdbx_seq_one_letter_code
_entity_poly.pdbx_strand_id
1 'polypeptide(L)'
;MTNILALIPARGGSKGIPRKNIRSFAGYPLIAWSIAAAKQSSLVTRVIVSTDDEEIAAVAREWGAETPFLRPAELAQDKTTDLPVFEHALKLLEEIEGYHPEVVVQLRPTSPIRPKTMMDDAIRILLDHADADCVRGVVPAAQNPFKMWRFHGEDKPLVPLLEVPGISEPYNAPRQILPPVYWQTGHIDAVRTTTITDKKSLTGNVVYPLMIDPKYTVDIDTLPDWAKYEAVIYSGLEVVSPGKPRRLMPETVKLIICDFDGVVTDNLVLTDENGKETVSASRSDSMHIKTLREKGVEVMILSSEPNPVVMARAKKMGVEAIHGVGLQDKGRVMREVLEQKKVRAENVVYVGNDLNDLPCFEVAGWSVAVADAYPEVLRAADYVLTKPGGRGAVRELCEMILKNVAPT
;
A
#
# COMPACT_ATOMS: atom_id res chain seq x y z
N MET A 1 -14.42 12.03 -28.25
CA MET A 1 -14.01 11.08 -27.20
C MET A 1 -14.67 11.55 -25.93
N THR A 2 -15.17 10.63 -25.11
CA THR A 2 -15.81 10.99 -23.85
C THR A 2 -14.76 11.47 -22.85
N ASN A 3 -14.92 12.69 -22.31
CA ASN A 3 -13.99 13.23 -21.32
C ASN A 3 -14.30 12.64 -19.94
N ILE A 4 -13.34 11.93 -19.35
CA ILE A 4 -13.49 11.23 -18.06
C ILE A 4 -12.43 11.75 -17.10
N LEU A 5 -12.88 12.46 -16.07
CA LEU A 5 -12.04 13.03 -15.03
C LEU A 5 -11.97 12.09 -13.83
N ALA A 6 -10.78 11.61 -13.47
CA ALA A 6 -10.55 11.07 -12.14
C ALA A 6 -10.24 12.22 -11.17
N LEU A 7 -11.07 12.38 -10.13
CA LEU A 7 -10.91 13.40 -9.10
C LEU A 7 -10.61 12.75 -7.75
N ILE A 8 -9.45 13.07 -7.18
CA ILE A 8 -8.94 12.53 -5.92
C ILE A 8 -8.97 13.64 -4.86
N PRO A 9 -9.95 13.66 -3.95
CA PRO A 9 -9.95 14.60 -2.82
C PRO A 9 -8.94 14.16 -1.76
N ALA A 10 -7.99 15.02 -1.41
CA ALA A 10 -6.96 14.74 -0.41
C ALA A 10 -6.69 15.98 0.44
N ARG A 11 -7.29 16.05 1.63
CA ARG A 11 -7.09 17.17 2.55
C ARG A 11 -5.82 17.06 3.39
N GLY A 12 -5.25 18.19 3.79
CA GLY A 12 -4.08 18.24 4.69
C GLY A 12 -4.39 17.79 6.12
N GLY A 13 -5.52 18.25 6.66
CA GLY A 13 -5.97 17.97 8.02
C GLY A 13 -6.53 16.56 8.19
N SER A 14 -5.74 15.63 8.72
CA SER A 14 -6.19 14.28 9.09
C SER A 14 -6.13 14.08 10.61
N LYS A 15 -7.27 13.72 11.23
CA LYS A 15 -7.40 13.54 12.68
C LYS A 15 -6.81 12.22 13.21
N GLY A 16 -7.08 11.10 12.53
CA GLY A 16 -6.66 9.78 13.02
C GLY A 16 -5.16 9.54 12.81
N ILE A 17 -4.71 9.70 11.56
CA ILE A 17 -3.30 9.50 11.18
C ILE A 17 -2.78 10.83 10.63
N PRO A 18 -1.79 11.49 11.26
CA PRO A 18 -1.22 12.72 10.72
C PRO A 18 -0.66 12.53 9.32
N ARG A 19 -0.90 13.51 8.43
CA ARG A 19 -0.45 13.50 7.02
C ARG A 19 -0.81 12.21 6.26
N LYS A 20 -1.94 11.56 6.60
CA LYS A 20 -2.38 10.25 6.09
C LYS A 20 -2.22 10.08 4.57
N ASN A 21 -2.62 11.09 3.79
CA ASN A 21 -2.63 11.02 2.33
C ASN A 21 -1.22 10.91 1.71
N ILE A 22 -0.17 11.39 2.38
CA ILE A 22 1.21 11.31 1.88
C ILE A 22 2.11 10.41 2.73
N ARG A 23 1.56 9.84 3.81
CA ARG A 23 2.27 8.83 4.61
C ARG A 23 2.53 7.58 3.76
N SER A 24 3.70 6.98 3.94
CA SER A 24 4.11 5.76 3.24
C SER A 24 3.21 4.58 3.60
N PHE A 25 2.56 3.99 2.59
CA PHE A 25 1.76 2.77 2.61
C PHE A 25 2.38 1.79 1.62
N ALA A 26 2.97 0.72 2.14
CA ALA A 26 3.71 -0.30 1.39
C ALA A 26 4.80 0.31 0.47
N GLY A 27 5.54 1.29 1.00
CA GLY A 27 6.64 1.99 0.33
C GLY A 27 6.23 3.26 -0.43
N TYR A 28 4.95 3.44 -0.76
CA TYR A 28 4.47 4.53 -1.60
C TYR A 28 3.58 5.50 -0.80
N PRO A 29 3.58 6.82 -1.08
CA PRO A 29 2.59 7.71 -0.48
C PRO A 29 1.17 7.20 -0.71
N LEU A 30 0.30 7.22 0.31
CA LEU A 30 -1.04 6.64 0.21
C LEU A 30 -1.83 7.13 -1.02
N ILE A 31 -1.73 8.43 -1.34
CA ILE A 31 -2.39 9.04 -2.50
C ILE A 31 -1.89 8.47 -3.85
N ALA A 32 -0.64 8.02 -3.92
CA ALA A 32 -0.06 7.46 -5.14
C ALA A 32 -0.83 6.23 -5.63
N TRP A 33 -1.45 5.45 -4.72
CA TRP A 33 -2.28 4.29 -5.08
C TRP A 33 -3.55 4.68 -5.84
N SER A 34 -4.20 5.79 -5.45
CA SER A 34 -5.34 6.33 -6.21
C SER A 34 -4.91 6.95 -7.54
N ILE A 35 -3.78 7.66 -7.55
CA ILE A 35 -3.24 8.25 -8.79
C ILE A 35 -2.89 7.13 -9.79
N ALA A 36 -2.25 6.06 -9.32
CA ALA A 36 -1.93 4.89 -10.13
C ALA A 36 -3.18 4.23 -10.70
N ALA A 37 -4.25 4.08 -9.91
CA ALA A 37 -5.51 3.49 -10.37
C ALA A 37 -6.13 4.30 -11.51
N ALA A 38 -6.06 5.62 -11.43
CA ALA A 38 -6.54 6.51 -12.48
C ALA A 38 -5.66 6.47 -13.72
N LYS A 39 -4.33 6.50 -13.57
CA LYS A 39 -3.38 6.52 -14.70
C LYS A 39 -3.28 5.19 -15.45
N GLN A 40 -3.56 4.07 -14.78
CA GLN A 40 -3.54 2.75 -15.40
C GLN A 40 -4.85 2.40 -16.11
N SER A 41 -5.90 3.21 -15.94
CA SER A 41 -7.15 3.09 -16.69
C SER A 41 -6.95 3.43 -18.16
N SER A 42 -7.62 2.68 -19.04
CA SER A 42 -7.61 2.97 -20.48
C SER A 42 -8.62 4.05 -20.88
N LEU A 43 -9.55 4.39 -19.98
CA LEU A 43 -10.68 5.28 -20.26
C LEU A 43 -10.53 6.66 -19.61
N VAL A 44 -9.81 6.77 -18.48
CA VAL A 44 -9.58 8.06 -17.81
C VAL A 44 -8.76 8.97 -18.71
N THR A 45 -9.28 10.17 -18.98
CA THR A 45 -8.63 11.17 -19.83
C THR A 45 -7.81 12.18 -19.04
N ARG A 46 -8.14 12.37 -17.75
CA ARG A 46 -7.46 13.33 -16.88
C ARG A 46 -7.47 12.91 -15.42
N VAL A 47 -6.39 13.18 -14.68
CA VAL A 47 -6.26 12.83 -13.25
C VAL A 47 -5.94 14.08 -12.44
N ILE A 48 -6.83 14.46 -11.54
CA ILE A 48 -6.69 15.67 -10.72
C ILE A 48 -6.76 15.31 -9.25
N VAL A 49 -5.86 15.89 -8.46
CA VAL A 49 -5.94 15.90 -7.00
C VAL A 49 -6.48 17.25 -6.54
N SER A 50 -7.56 17.22 -5.75
CA SER A 50 -8.10 18.40 -5.06
C SER A 50 -7.60 18.42 -3.62
N THR A 51 -6.77 19.40 -3.28
CA THR A 51 -6.12 19.55 -1.97
C THR A 51 -6.06 21.02 -1.56
N ASP A 52 -6.11 21.27 -0.25
CA ASP A 52 -5.84 22.56 0.41
C ASP A 52 -4.37 22.72 0.83
N ASP A 53 -3.55 21.70 0.59
CA ASP A 53 -2.20 21.55 1.12
C ASP A 53 -1.17 21.40 0.00
N GLU A 54 -0.18 22.29 -0.02
CA GLU A 54 0.84 22.37 -1.08
C GLU A 54 1.81 21.18 -1.06
N GLU A 55 2.11 20.60 0.11
CA GLU A 55 2.97 19.42 0.19
C GLU A 55 2.24 18.19 -0.40
N ILE A 56 0.93 18.04 -0.14
CA ILE A 56 0.11 17.02 -0.83
C ILE A 56 0.08 17.29 -2.33
N ALA A 57 -0.03 18.55 -2.75
CA ALA A 57 -0.05 18.90 -4.17
C ALA A 57 1.27 18.56 -4.87
N ALA A 58 2.41 18.86 -4.23
CA ALA A 58 3.74 18.52 -4.73
C ALA A 58 3.91 17.01 -4.90
N VAL A 59 3.53 16.22 -3.89
CA VAL A 59 3.55 14.74 -3.97
C VAL A 59 2.62 14.25 -5.09
N ALA A 60 1.40 14.80 -5.21
CA ALA A 60 0.48 14.40 -6.28
C ALA A 60 1.09 14.62 -7.68
N ARG A 61 1.78 15.75 -7.90
CA ARG A 61 2.48 16.05 -9.15
C ARG A 61 3.64 15.11 -9.42
N GLU A 62 4.42 14.75 -8.39
CA GLU A 62 5.51 13.78 -8.50
C GLU A 62 5.01 12.42 -9.00
N TRP A 63 3.82 11.99 -8.53
CA TRP A 63 3.17 10.75 -8.98
C TRP A 63 2.34 10.92 -10.27
N GLY A 64 2.37 12.12 -10.85
CA GLY A 64 1.86 12.43 -12.18
C GLY A 64 0.36 12.68 -12.25
N ALA A 65 -0.26 13.13 -11.16
CA ALA A 65 -1.56 13.80 -11.18
C ALA A 65 -1.40 15.32 -11.32
N GLU A 66 -2.44 15.98 -11.82
CA GLU A 66 -2.48 17.43 -11.91
C GLU A 66 -3.07 18.07 -10.64
N THR A 67 -2.62 19.28 -10.32
CA THR A 67 -3.17 20.12 -9.25
C THR A 67 -3.32 21.55 -9.77
N PRO A 68 -4.23 21.81 -10.72
CA PRO A 68 -4.33 23.11 -11.41
C PRO A 68 -4.77 24.24 -10.47
N PHE A 69 -5.29 23.90 -9.29
CA PHE A 69 -5.69 24.83 -8.25
C PHE A 69 -5.44 24.23 -6.87
N LEU A 70 -5.39 25.11 -5.87
CA LEU A 70 -5.57 24.74 -4.47
C LEU A 70 -7.01 24.97 -4.06
N ARG A 71 -7.54 24.06 -3.25
CA ARG A 71 -8.88 24.15 -2.69
C ARG A 71 -8.88 25.12 -1.48
N PRO A 72 -9.90 25.98 -1.35
CA PRO A 72 -10.08 26.82 -0.18
C PRO A 72 -10.18 26.02 1.13
N ALA A 73 -9.69 26.60 2.22
CA ALA A 73 -9.63 25.94 3.53
C ALA A 73 -11.02 25.58 4.09
N GLU A 74 -12.06 26.35 3.79
CA GLU A 74 -13.44 26.08 4.18
C GLU A 74 -13.98 24.76 3.60
N LEU A 75 -13.45 24.33 2.45
CA LEU A 75 -13.80 23.05 1.83
C LEU A 75 -12.92 21.88 2.32
N ALA A 76 -12.04 22.12 3.30
CA ALA A 76 -11.13 21.13 3.88
C ALA A 76 -11.46 20.79 5.35
N GLN A 77 -12.55 21.34 5.89
CA GLN A 77 -12.96 21.13 7.28
C GLN A 77 -13.49 19.72 7.51
N ASP A 78 -13.47 19.25 8.77
CA ASP A 78 -13.89 17.89 9.12
C ASP A 78 -15.34 17.55 8.81
N LYS A 79 -16.20 18.57 8.78
CA LYS A 79 -17.63 18.42 8.51
C LYS A 79 -17.98 18.72 7.05
N THR A 80 -17.00 19.10 6.23
CA THR A 80 -17.24 19.36 4.81
C THR A 80 -17.54 18.03 4.12
N THR A 81 -18.68 17.96 3.43
CA THR A 81 -19.06 16.81 2.61
C THR A 81 -18.30 16.83 1.28
N ASP A 82 -18.31 15.72 0.54
CA ASP A 82 -17.59 15.63 -0.73
C ASP A 82 -18.18 16.58 -1.80
N LEU A 83 -19.51 16.79 -1.85
CA LEU A 83 -20.17 17.50 -2.95
C LEU A 83 -19.59 18.91 -3.23
N PRO A 84 -19.46 19.82 -2.24
CA PRO A 84 -18.85 21.13 -2.46
C PRO A 84 -17.43 21.09 -3.02
N VAL A 85 -16.66 20.04 -2.72
CA VAL A 85 -15.29 19.85 -3.24
C VAL A 85 -15.32 19.56 -4.74
N PHE A 86 -16.28 18.75 -5.17
CA PHE A 86 -16.46 18.38 -6.58
C PHE A 86 -17.03 19.55 -7.39
N GLU A 87 -18.01 20.27 -6.85
CA GLU A 87 -18.53 21.49 -7.48
C GLU A 87 -17.44 22.55 -7.66
N HIS A 88 -16.62 22.77 -6.64
CA HIS A 88 -15.48 23.67 -6.71
C HIS A 88 -14.48 23.25 -7.81
N ALA A 89 -14.14 21.96 -7.86
CA ALA A 89 -13.20 21.45 -8.85
C ALA A 89 -13.72 21.62 -10.29
N LEU A 90 -14.97 21.23 -10.55
CA LEU A 90 -15.59 21.38 -11.86
C LEU A 90 -15.69 22.84 -12.30
N LYS A 91 -16.09 23.72 -11.38
CA LYS A 91 -16.17 25.16 -11.63
C LYS A 91 -14.81 25.76 -12.02
N LEU A 92 -13.75 25.45 -11.27
CA LEU A 92 -12.42 26.00 -11.61
C LEU A 92 -11.87 25.44 -12.93
N LEU A 93 -12.15 24.18 -13.26
CA LEU A 93 -11.73 23.62 -14.55
C LEU A 93 -12.44 24.27 -15.73
N GLU A 94 -13.72 24.61 -15.58
CA GLU A 94 -14.46 25.42 -16.53
C GLU A 94 -13.87 26.84 -16.63
N GLU A 95 -13.64 27.51 -15.50
CA GLU A 95 -13.16 28.90 -15.48
C GLU A 95 -11.72 29.07 -16.02
N ILE A 96 -10.82 28.14 -15.72
CA ILE A 96 -9.40 28.24 -16.10
C ILE A 96 -9.18 27.76 -17.53
N GLU A 97 -9.86 26.69 -17.96
CA GLU A 97 -9.52 25.95 -19.19
C GLU A 97 -10.73 25.69 -20.10
N GLY A 98 -11.95 25.99 -19.68
CA GLY A 98 -13.16 25.58 -20.39
C GLY A 98 -13.33 24.06 -20.44
N TYR A 99 -12.79 23.33 -19.47
CA TYR A 99 -12.82 21.87 -19.45
C TYR A 99 -14.11 21.34 -18.82
N HIS A 100 -14.87 20.55 -19.59
CA HIS A 100 -16.11 19.93 -19.17
C HIS A 100 -16.01 18.40 -19.32
N PRO A 101 -15.79 17.65 -18.22
CA PRO A 101 -15.87 16.20 -18.27
C PRO A 101 -17.33 15.74 -18.37
N GLU A 102 -17.59 14.63 -19.05
CA GLU A 102 -18.91 13.98 -19.08
C GLU A 102 -19.10 13.07 -17.85
N VAL A 103 -18.00 12.50 -17.37
CA VAL A 103 -17.96 11.61 -16.20
C VAL A 103 -16.88 12.09 -15.23
N VAL A 104 -17.22 12.10 -13.95
CA VAL A 104 -16.27 12.30 -12.85
C VAL A 104 -16.18 11.02 -12.04
N VAL A 105 -14.96 10.52 -11.82
CA VAL A 105 -14.69 9.33 -11.02
C VAL A 105 -14.00 9.73 -9.72
N GLN A 106 -14.69 9.54 -8.61
CA GLN A 106 -14.14 9.77 -7.27
C GLN A 106 -13.26 8.61 -6.84
N LEU A 107 -12.01 8.92 -6.47
CA LEU A 107 -11.10 7.96 -5.85
C LEU A 107 -10.61 8.48 -4.49
N ARG A 108 -11.01 7.83 -3.40
CA ARG A 108 -10.56 8.18 -2.05
C ARG A 108 -9.16 7.60 -1.80
N PRO A 109 -8.15 8.39 -1.35
CA PRO A 109 -6.83 7.87 -0.99
C PRO A 109 -6.88 6.74 0.04
N THR A 110 -7.87 6.76 0.93
CA THR A 110 -8.05 5.81 2.03
C THR A 110 -8.47 4.41 1.60
N SER A 111 -8.69 4.16 0.31
CA SER A 111 -9.00 2.84 -0.23
C SER A 111 -7.95 2.37 -1.25
N PRO A 112 -6.68 2.18 -0.84
CA PRO A 112 -5.55 1.94 -1.77
C PRO A 112 -5.57 0.55 -2.43
N ILE A 113 -6.29 -0.42 -1.86
CA ILE A 113 -6.33 -1.81 -2.31
C ILE A 113 -7.42 -1.96 -3.37
N ARG A 114 -7.10 -1.69 -4.64
CA ARG A 114 -8.07 -1.72 -5.75
C ARG A 114 -7.79 -2.86 -6.73
N PRO A 115 -8.82 -3.56 -7.25
CA PRO A 115 -8.66 -4.44 -8.40
C PRO A 115 -8.17 -3.66 -9.62
N LYS A 116 -7.33 -4.29 -10.46
CA LYS A 116 -6.74 -3.65 -11.65
C LYS A 116 -7.77 -3.12 -12.66
N THR A 117 -8.88 -3.81 -12.85
CA THR A 117 -9.90 -3.46 -13.85
C THR A 117 -10.98 -2.50 -13.32
N MET A 118 -11.02 -2.28 -12.00
CA MET A 118 -12.13 -1.61 -11.31
C MET A 118 -12.47 -0.23 -11.91
N MET A 119 -11.45 0.54 -12.31
CA MET A 119 -11.63 1.87 -12.88
C MET A 119 -12.42 1.82 -14.19
N ASP A 120 -11.95 1.00 -15.13
CA ASP A 120 -12.59 0.86 -16.43
C ASP A 120 -13.97 0.19 -16.32
N ASP A 121 -14.12 -0.78 -15.42
CA ASP A 121 -15.39 -1.48 -15.20
C ASP A 121 -16.48 -0.52 -14.70
N ALA A 122 -16.16 0.34 -13.73
CA ALA A 122 -17.12 1.34 -13.23
C ALA A 122 -17.55 2.33 -14.32
N ILE A 123 -16.59 2.80 -15.13
CA ILE A 123 -16.85 3.75 -16.21
C ILE A 123 -17.72 3.07 -17.28
N ARG A 124 -17.40 1.85 -17.71
CA ARG A 124 -18.19 1.12 -18.71
C ARG A 124 -19.63 0.91 -18.25
N ILE A 125 -19.84 0.47 -17.00
CA ILE A 125 -21.20 0.33 -16.45
C ILE A 125 -21.97 1.66 -16.54
N LEU A 126 -21.33 2.79 -16.21
CA LEU A 126 -21.99 4.09 -16.28
C LEU A 126 -22.32 4.48 -17.73
N LEU A 127 -21.44 4.19 -18.69
CA LEU A 127 -21.65 4.52 -20.11
C LEU A 127 -22.70 3.62 -20.77
N ASP A 128 -22.74 2.34 -20.41
CA ASP A 128 -23.68 1.35 -20.95
C ASP A 128 -25.12 1.56 -20.45
N HIS A 129 -25.30 2.29 -19.34
CA HIS A 129 -26.61 2.58 -18.74
C HIS A 129 -26.91 4.08 -18.79
N ALA A 130 -27.61 4.52 -19.83
CA ALA A 130 -27.93 5.93 -20.05
C ALA A 130 -28.77 6.57 -18.91
N ASP A 131 -29.56 5.77 -18.21
CA ASP A 131 -30.37 6.15 -17.05
C ASP A 131 -29.56 6.29 -15.75
N ALA A 132 -28.36 5.70 -15.69
CA ALA A 132 -27.52 5.72 -14.50
C ALA A 132 -27.02 7.13 -14.18
N ASP A 133 -27.22 7.57 -12.95
CA ASP A 133 -26.63 8.80 -12.43
C ASP A 133 -25.22 8.56 -11.87
N CYS A 134 -25.02 7.37 -11.30
CA CYS A 134 -23.82 6.96 -10.60
C CYS A 134 -23.62 5.43 -10.65
N VAL A 135 -22.36 5.01 -10.67
CA VAL A 135 -21.93 3.64 -10.37
C VAL A 135 -21.14 3.66 -9.06
N ARG A 136 -21.48 2.76 -8.13
CA ARG A 136 -20.80 2.65 -6.82
C ARG A 136 -20.18 1.29 -6.60
N GLY A 137 -18.94 1.29 -6.09
CA GLY A 137 -18.28 0.07 -5.64
C GLY A 137 -18.92 -0.50 -4.38
N VAL A 138 -19.46 -1.72 -4.45
CA VAL A 138 -20.14 -2.38 -3.33
C VAL A 138 -19.62 -3.80 -3.10
N VAL A 139 -19.70 -4.26 -1.85
CA VAL A 139 -19.38 -5.64 -1.44
C VAL A 139 -20.56 -6.22 -0.67
N PRO A 140 -20.76 -7.56 -0.64
CA PRO A 140 -21.73 -8.15 0.28
C PRO A 140 -21.49 -7.68 1.71
N ALA A 141 -22.52 -7.21 2.39
CA ALA A 141 -22.36 -6.69 3.75
C ALA A 141 -21.88 -7.83 4.68
N ALA A 142 -20.76 -7.59 5.38
CA ALA A 142 -20.21 -8.55 6.34
C ALA A 142 -21.17 -8.72 7.54
N GLN A 143 -21.70 -7.60 8.03
CA GLN A 143 -22.74 -7.54 9.04
C GLN A 143 -24.07 -7.19 8.36
N ASN A 144 -25.12 -7.95 8.64
CA ASN A 144 -26.42 -7.73 8.04
C ASN A 144 -27.18 -6.63 8.82
N PRO A 145 -27.61 -5.53 8.18
CA PRO A 145 -28.26 -4.40 8.86
C PRO A 145 -29.64 -4.75 9.44
N PHE A 146 -30.30 -5.80 8.95
CA PHE A 146 -31.54 -6.32 9.56
C PHE A 146 -31.31 -6.99 10.92
N LYS A 147 -30.04 -7.20 11.31
CA LYS A 147 -29.63 -7.71 12.62
C LYS A 147 -28.97 -6.65 13.50
N MET A 148 -29.02 -5.38 13.07
CA MET A 148 -28.46 -4.26 13.82
C MET A 148 -29.53 -3.54 14.64
N TRP A 149 -29.11 -2.91 15.72
CA TRP A 149 -29.97 -2.21 16.66
C TRP A 149 -29.53 -0.75 16.79
N ARG A 150 -30.50 0.16 16.94
CA ARG A 150 -30.28 1.55 17.35
C ARG A 150 -30.11 1.58 18.86
N PHE A 151 -29.01 2.19 19.30
CA PHE A 151 -28.70 2.41 20.71
C PHE A 151 -29.06 3.85 21.10
N HIS A 152 -29.84 4.00 22.17
CA HIS A 152 -30.34 5.31 22.64
C HIS A 152 -29.92 5.64 24.09
N GLY A 153 -28.96 4.88 24.63
CA GLY A 153 -28.50 4.95 26.03
C GLY A 153 -28.77 3.63 26.76
N GLU A 154 -27.98 3.34 27.80
CA GLU A 154 -28.06 2.08 28.57
C GLU A 154 -29.42 1.88 29.25
N ASP A 155 -30.08 2.98 29.64
CA ASP A 155 -31.39 2.96 30.29
C ASP A 155 -32.57 2.92 29.30
N LYS A 156 -32.32 2.78 27.99
CA LYS A 156 -33.38 2.78 26.97
C LYS A 156 -33.38 1.46 26.18
N PRO A 157 -34.55 1.01 25.71
CA PRO A 157 -34.63 -0.20 24.90
C PRO A 157 -33.88 -0.03 23.58
N LEU A 158 -33.28 -1.13 23.12
CA LEU A 158 -32.77 -1.26 21.76
C LEU A 158 -33.95 -1.32 20.78
N VAL A 159 -33.81 -0.66 19.63
CA VAL A 159 -34.81 -0.68 18.56
C VAL A 159 -34.15 -1.24 17.29
N PRO A 160 -34.77 -2.17 16.54
CA PRO A 160 -34.20 -2.65 15.28
C PRO A 160 -33.86 -1.50 14.33
N LEU A 161 -32.73 -1.60 13.62
CA LEU A 161 -32.34 -0.58 12.66
C LEU A 161 -33.28 -0.55 11.45
N LEU A 162 -33.69 -1.73 10.99
CA LEU A 162 -34.53 -1.95 9.81
C LEU A 162 -35.57 -3.03 10.09
N GLU A 163 -36.72 -2.92 9.42
CA GLU A 163 -37.76 -3.93 9.36
C GLU A 163 -37.74 -4.63 7.97
N VAL A 164 -38.27 -5.85 7.90
CA VAL A 164 -38.46 -6.57 6.64
C VAL A 164 -39.93 -6.93 6.50
N PRO A 165 -40.64 -6.46 5.45
CA PRO A 165 -42.03 -6.81 5.24
C PRO A 165 -42.24 -8.33 5.24
N GLY A 166 -43.18 -8.81 6.06
CA GLY A 166 -43.51 -10.23 6.17
C GLY A 166 -42.62 -11.04 7.12
N ILE A 167 -41.61 -10.44 7.76
CA ILE A 167 -40.75 -11.11 8.76
C ILE A 167 -40.85 -10.35 10.08
N SER A 168 -41.48 -10.95 11.08
CA SER A 168 -41.70 -10.31 12.39
C SER A 168 -40.40 -10.06 13.16
N GLU A 169 -39.41 -10.94 13.03
CA GLU A 169 -38.12 -10.81 13.73
C GLU A 169 -36.92 -10.99 12.78
N PRO A 170 -36.60 -9.98 11.95
CA PRO A 170 -35.50 -10.08 10.97
C PRO A 170 -34.13 -10.34 11.62
N TYR A 171 -33.93 -9.89 12.86
CA TYR A 171 -32.72 -10.10 13.63
C TYR A 171 -32.49 -11.59 14.00
N ASN A 172 -33.56 -12.36 14.22
CA ASN A 172 -33.54 -13.80 14.49
C ASN A 172 -33.62 -14.65 13.21
N ALA A 173 -34.04 -14.07 12.09
CA ALA A 173 -34.21 -14.79 10.84
C ALA A 173 -32.87 -15.33 10.27
N PRO A 174 -32.86 -16.51 9.61
CA PRO A 174 -31.72 -16.97 8.83
C PRO A 174 -31.36 -15.96 7.73
N ARG A 175 -30.06 -15.79 7.45
CA ARG A 175 -29.58 -14.81 6.46
C ARG A 175 -30.15 -15.06 5.06
N GLN A 176 -30.43 -16.32 4.71
CA GLN A 176 -30.86 -16.76 3.38
C GLN A 176 -32.27 -16.29 3.01
N ILE A 177 -33.11 -15.97 4.00
CA ILE A 177 -34.47 -15.47 3.77
C ILE A 177 -34.57 -13.94 3.87
N LEU A 178 -33.48 -13.29 4.29
CA LEU A 178 -33.40 -11.84 4.36
C LEU A 178 -33.02 -11.26 2.99
N PRO A 179 -33.47 -10.05 2.65
CA PRO A 179 -33.04 -9.38 1.43
C PRO A 179 -31.51 -9.27 1.36
N PRO A 180 -30.91 -9.48 0.17
CA PRO A 180 -29.48 -9.30 0.00
C PRO A 180 -29.11 -7.83 0.26
N VAL A 181 -28.04 -7.64 1.01
CA VAL A 181 -27.56 -6.32 1.42
C VAL A 181 -26.09 -6.17 1.06
N TYR A 182 -25.76 -4.99 0.58
CA TYR A 182 -24.42 -4.65 0.14
C TYR A 182 -23.94 -3.42 0.90
N TRP A 183 -22.66 -3.43 1.27
CA TRP A 183 -21.96 -2.32 1.88
C TRP A 183 -21.29 -1.50 0.78
N GLN A 184 -21.50 -0.19 0.80
CA GLN A 184 -20.77 0.72 -0.07
C GLN A 184 -19.33 0.84 0.40
N THR A 185 -18.40 0.68 -0.54
CA THR A 185 -16.97 0.86 -0.28
C THR A 185 -16.49 2.24 -0.72
N GLY A 186 -15.33 2.66 -0.19
CA GLY A 186 -14.68 3.91 -0.58
C GLY A 186 -13.86 3.84 -1.88
N HIS A 187 -13.79 2.69 -2.55
CA HIS A 187 -12.84 2.46 -3.64
C HIS A 187 -13.08 3.34 -4.86
N ILE A 188 -14.35 3.46 -5.28
CA ILE A 188 -14.74 4.14 -6.52
C ILE A 188 -16.21 4.55 -6.50
N ASP A 189 -16.47 5.77 -6.97
CA ASP A 189 -17.78 6.21 -7.41
C ASP A 189 -17.61 6.88 -8.79
N ALA A 190 -18.21 6.34 -9.85
CA ALA A 190 -18.26 6.99 -11.17
C ALA A 190 -19.59 7.72 -11.28
N VAL A 191 -19.58 9.00 -11.63
CA VAL A 191 -20.75 9.88 -11.55
C VAL A 191 -20.86 10.68 -12.84
N ARG A 192 -22.07 10.80 -13.41
CA ARG A 192 -22.29 11.75 -14.50
C ARG A 192 -22.09 13.17 -13.99
N THR A 193 -21.40 14.01 -14.75
CA THR A 193 -21.17 15.40 -14.35
C THR A 193 -22.48 16.15 -14.10
N THR A 194 -23.52 15.87 -14.89
CA THR A 194 -24.88 16.44 -14.72
C THR A 194 -25.54 16.07 -13.39
N THR A 195 -25.21 14.91 -12.82
CA THR A 195 -25.65 14.56 -11.46
C THR A 195 -25.09 15.54 -10.42
N ILE A 196 -23.85 15.98 -10.61
CA ILE A 196 -23.18 16.92 -9.72
C ILE A 196 -23.69 18.34 -9.97
N THR A 197 -23.73 18.79 -11.22
CA THR A 197 -24.05 20.17 -11.57
C THR A 197 -25.54 20.48 -11.43
N ASP A 198 -26.41 19.60 -11.92
CA ASP A 198 -27.84 19.88 -12.07
C ASP A 198 -28.63 19.33 -10.88
N LYS A 199 -28.35 18.08 -10.49
CA LYS A 199 -29.01 17.43 -9.35
C LYS A 199 -28.38 17.77 -8.00
N LYS A 200 -27.24 18.47 -7.98
CA LYS A 200 -26.51 18.83 -6.77
C LYS A 200 -26.25 17.60 -5.87
N SER A 201 -25.76 16.52 -6.49
CA SER A 201 -25.59 15.23 -5.83
C SER A 201 -24.38 14.46 -6.37
N LEU A 202 -23.73 13.68 -5.51
CA LEU A 202 -22.70 12.69 -5.90
C LEU A 202 -23.28 11.28 -6.08
N THR A 203 -24.61 11.16 -6.07
CA THR A 203 -25.31 9.87 -6.15
C THR A 203 -26.41 9.90 -7.20
N GLY A 204 -27.20 10.98 -7.22
CA GLY A 204 -28.43 11.02 -8.00
C GLY A 204 -29.49 10.04 -7.47
N ASN A 205 -30.35 9.58 -8.38
CA ASN A 205 -31.50 8.73 -8.08
C ASN A 205 -31.31 7.29 -8.56
N VAL A 206 -30.61 7.10 -9.69
CA VAL A 206 -30.39 5.78 -10.30
C VAL A 206 -28.93 5.39 -10.10
N VAL A 207 -28.70 4.37 -9.27
CA VAL A 207 -27.36 3.91 -8.90
C VAL A 207 -27.17 2.48 -9.35
N TYR A 208 -26.16 2.25 -10.18
CA TYR A 208 -25.74 0.91 -10.58
C TYR A 208 -24.60 0.41 -9.68
N PRO A 209 -24.58 -0.88 -9.32
CA PRO A 209 -23.51 -1.44 -8.51
C PRO A 209 -22.32 -1.88 -9.38
N LEU A 210 -21.11 -1.61 -8.91
CA LEU A 210 -19.92 -2.38 -9.27
C LEU A 210 -19.62 -3.35 -8.12
N MET A 211 -19.74 -4.65 -8.40
CA MET A 211 -19.44 -5.69 -7.41
C MET A 211 -17.93 -5.83 -7.23
N ILE A 212 -17.44 -5.55 -6.02
CA ILE A 212 -16.03 -5.72 -5.66
C ILE A 212 -15.88 -7.02 -4.86
N ASP A 213 -14.79 -7.75 -5.10
CA ASP A 213 -14.46 -8.94 -4.29
C ASP A 213 -14.08 -8.48 -2.87
N PRO A 214 -14.69 -9.05 -1.80
CA PRO A 214 -14.42 -8.69 -0.42
C PRO A 214 -12.94 -8.64 -0.02
N LYS A 215 -12.05 -9.40 -0.68
CA LYS A 215 -10.60 -9.40 -0.40
C LYS A 215 -9.92 -8.05 -0.65
N TYR A 216 -10.54 -7.17 -1.44
CA TYR A 216 -10.05 -5.81 -1.69
C TYR A 216 -10.53 -4.82 -0.63
N THR A 217 -11.49 -5.19 0.21
CA THR A 217 -12.10 -4.27 1.19
C THR A 217 -11.06 -3.75 2.16
N VAL A 218 -10.96 -2.42 2.23
CA VAL A 218 -10.02 -1.72 3.08
C VAL A 218 -10.70 -0.54 3.77
N ASP A 219 -10.35 -0.37 5.05
CA ASP A 219 -10.79 0.73 5.88
C ASP A 219 -9.65 1.11 6.85
N ILE A 220 -8.83 2.08 6.45
CA ILE A 220 -7.64 2.47 7.20
C ILE A 220 -8.01 3.63 8.09
N ASP A 221 -8.24 3.45 9.39
CA ASP A 221 -8.46 4.59 10.30
C ASP A 221 -7.42 4.69 11.40
N THR A 222 -6.78 3.57 11.74
CA THR A 222 -5.80 3.46 12.81
C THR A 222 -4.46 2.91 12.30
N LEU A 223 -3.41 3.04 13.10
CA LEU A 223 -2.11 2.43 12.78
C LEU A 223 -2.15 0.89 12.70
N PRO A 224 -2.92 0.17 13.56
CA PRO A 224 -3.17 -1.26 13.35
C PRO A 224 -3.79 -1.59 12.00
N ASP A 225 -4.76 -0.79 11.52
CA ASP A 225 -5.32 -0.99 10.18
C ASP A 225 -4.26 -0.79 9.11
N TRP A 226 -3.41 0.23 9.26
CA TRP A 226 -2.29 0.48 8.35
C TRP A 226 -1.42 -0.76 8.15
N ALA A 227 -0.92 -1.32 9.26
CA ALA A 227 -0.07 -2.51 9.22
C ALA A 227 -0.80 -3.74 8.65
N LYS A 228 -2.08 -3.92 9.02
CA LYS A 228 -2.92 -5.00 8.49
C LYS A 228 -3.03 -4.92 6.97
N TYR A 229 -3.30 -3.74 6.41
CA TYR A 229 -3.53 -3.57 4.99
C TYR A 229 -2.23 -3.51 4.18
N GLU A 230 -1.11 -3.09 4.77
CA GLU A 230 0.21 -3.30 4.17
C GLU A 230 0.52 -4.80 4.01
N ALA A 231 0.22 -5.61 5.03
CA ALA A 231 0.39 -7.07 4.92
C ALA A 231 -0.46 -7.67 3.79
N VAL A 232 -1.63 -7.11 3.48
CA VAL A 232 -2.44 -7.53 2.32
C VAL A 232 -1.72 -7.23 1.01
N ILE A 233 -1.08 -6.07 0.87
CA ILE A 233 -0.26 -5.75 -0.32
C ILE A 233 0.88 -6.77 -0.48
N TYR A 234 1.52 -7.15 0.62
CA TYR A 234 2.61 -8.13 0.60
C TYR A 234 2.16 -9.59 0.44
N SER A 235 0.86 -9.88 0.52
CA SER A 235 0.32 -11.25 0.43
C SER A 235 0.32 -11.84 -1.00
N GLY A 236 0.59 -11.02 -2.02
CA GLY A 236 0.43 -11.41 -3.43
C GLY A 236 -0.92 -11.09 -4.03
N LEU A 237 -1.79 -10.38 -3.30
CA LEU A 237 -3.06 -9.93 -3.85
C LEU A 237 -2.82 -9.05 -5.08
N GLU A 238 -3.39 -9.45 -6.22
CA GLU A 238 -3.31 -8.66 -7.44
C GLU A 238 -4.13 -7.37 -7.31
N VAL A 239 -3.42 -6.26 -7.12
CA VAL A 239 -3.98 -4.91 -7.00
C VAL A 239 -3.34 -3.97 -8.02
N VAL A 240 -3.96 -2.80 -8.22
CA VAL A 240 -3.26 -1.63 -8.75
C VAL A 240 -2.05 -1.32 -7.87
N SER A 241 -0.89 -1.06 -8.47
CA SER A 241 0.33 -0.65 -7.77
C SER A 241 0.93 0.60 -8.41
N PRO A 242 1.44 1.59 -7.64
CA PRO A 242 2.14 2.76 -8.20
C PRO A 242 3.48 2.43 -8.84
N GLY A 243 4.09 1.29 -8.49
CA GLY A 243 5.40 0.87 -9.00
C GLY A 243 5.39 -0.53 -9.59
N LYS A 244 6.57 -1.14 -9.65
CA LYS A 244 6.74 -2.50 -10.20
C LYS A 244 5.91 -3.52 -9.39
N PRO A 245 5.41 -4.59 -10.03
CA PRO A 245 4.82 -5.72 -9.31
C PRO A 245 5.83 -6.32 -8.32
N ARG A 246 5.36 -6.68 -7.13
CA ARG A 246 6.16 -7.34 -6.09
C ARG A 246 6.21 -8.84 -6.36
N ARG A 247 7.38 -9.45 -6.21
CA ARG A 247 7.58 -10.90 -6.29
C ARG A 247 7.12 -11.57 -4.99
N LEU A 248 6.62 -12.79 -5.12
CA LEU A 248 6.32 -13.62 -3.96
C LEU A 248 7.60 -14.20 -3.36
N MET A 249 7.55 -14.51 -2.07
CA MET A 249 8.62 -15.25 -1.43
C MET A 249 8.81 -16.61 -2.14
N PRO A 250 10.04 -17.02 -2.48
CA PRO A 250 10.30 -18.28 -3.16
C PRO A 250 9.89 -19.47 -2.30
N GLU A 251 9.28 -20.48 -2.93
CA GLU A 251 8.96 -21.75 -2.24
C GLU A 251 10.22 -22.44 -1.70
N THR A 252 11.35 -22.25 -2.39
CA THR A 252 12.65 -22.76 -1.97
C THR A 252 13.65 -21.61 -1.85
N VAL A 253 14.09 -21.34 -0.63
CA VAL A 253 15.22 -20.44 -0.37
C VAL A 253 16.48 -21.27 -0.20
N LYS A 254 17.57 -20.92 -0.90
CA LYS A 254 18.89 -21.57 -0.78
C LYS A 254 19.95 -20.66 -0.20
N LEU A 255 19.83 -19.35 -0.41
CA LEU A 255 20.80 -18.37 0.05
C LEU A 255 20.09 -17.10 0.49
N ILE A 256 20.48 -16.60 1.67
CA ILE A 256 20.14 -15.27 2.15
C ILE A 256 21.42 -14.43 2.11
N ILE A 257 21.34 -13.29 1.43
CA ILE A 257 22.42 -12.30 1.39
C ILE A 257 21.94 -11.07 2.15
N CYS A 258 22.65 -10.69 3.20
CA CYS A 258 22.36 -9.47 3.95
C CYS A 258 23.39 -8.40 3.60
N ASP A 259 22.93 -7.16 3.39
CA ASP A 259 23.82 -6.04 3.63
C ASP A 259 24.29 -6.03 5.09
N PHE A 260 25.41 -5.37 5.38
CA PHE A 260 25.89 -5.22 6.73
C PHE A 260 25.33 -3.98 7.42
N ASP A 261 25.45 -2.82 6.79
CA ASP A 261 25.32 -1.50 7.40
C ASP A 261 23.87 -1.01 7.36
N GLY A 262 23.18 -1.08 8.51
CA GLY A 262 21.75 -0.78 8.59
C GLY A 262 20.84 -1.96 8.27
N VAL A 263 21.40 -3.17 8.10
CA VAL A 263 20.64 -4.43 8.14
C VAL A 263 21.08 -5.29 9.32
N VAL A 264 22.36 -5.69 9.34
CA VAL A 264 22.95 -6.43 10.48
C VAL A 264 23.29 -5.47 11.62
N THR A 265 23.67 -4.23 11.29
CA THR A 265 23.91 -3.13 12.25
C THR A 265 22.74 -2.15 12.27
N ASP A 266 22.71 -1.26 13.27
CA ASP A 266 21.67 -0.23 13.43
C ASP A 266 21.98 1.08 12.68
N ASN A 267 22.86 1.02 11.67
CA ASN A 267 23.31 2.14 10.85
C ASN A 267 23.94 3.31 11.63
N LEU A 268 24.39 3.08 12.86
CA LEU A 268 25.08 4.05 13.70
C LEU A 268 26.55 3.66 13.90
N VAL A 269 27.41 4.66 13.84
CA VAL A 269 28.85 4.53 14.07
C VAL A 269 29.27 5.46 15.20
N LEU A 270 29.95 4.92 16.22
CA LEU A 270 30.69 5.71 17.20
C LEU A 270 32.12 5.88 16.69
N THR A 271 32.54 7.13 16.48
CA THR A 271 33.88 7.46 15.99
C THR A 271 34.66 8.17 17.11
N ASP A 272 35.83 7.65 17.45
CA ASP A 272 36.73 8.28 18.42
C ASP A 272 37.63 9.36 17.78
N GLU A 273 38.40 10.08 18.60
CA GLU A 273 39.28 11.16 18.14
C GLU A 273 40.41 10.71 17.19
N ASN A 274 40.66 9.40 17.10
CA ASN A 274 41.65 8.80 16.21
C ASN A 274 41.01 8.26 14.92
N GLY A 275 39.71 8.48 14.72
CA GLY A 275 38.96 7.98 13.57
C GLY A 275 38.65 6.48 13.65
N LYS A 276 38.74 5.86 14.83
CA LYS A 276 38.37 4.46 15.00
C LYS A 276 36.86 4.35 15.18
N GLU A 277 36.26 3.52 14.35
CA GLU A 277 34.83 3.30 14.32
C GLU A 277 34.40 2.07 15.13
N THR A 278 33.26 2.18 15.81
CA THR A 278 32.56 1.08 16.48
C THR A 278 31.10 1.07 16.07
N VAL A 279 30.60 -0.10 15.65
CA VAL A 279 29.20 -0.32 15.26
C VAL A 279 28.49 -1.22 16.26
N SER A 280 27.15 -1.13 16.27
CA SER A 280 26.26 -1.95 17.09
C SER A 280 25.50 -2.94 16.22
N ALA A 281 25.36 -4.18 16.68
CA ALA A 281 24.60 -5.23 16.01
C ALA A 281 23.81 -6.07 17.02
N SER A 282 22.60 -6.48 16.65
CA SER A 282 21.78 -7.33 17.53
C SER A 282 22.38 -8.72 17.66
N ARG A 283 22.40 -9.27 18.88
CA ARG A 283 22.66 -10.70 19.09
C ARG A 283 21.48 -11.56 18.60
N SER A 284 20.26 -11.02 18.64
CA SER A 284 19.06 -11.70 18.17
C SER A 284 19.14 -11.99 16.68
N ASP A 285 19.78 -11.14 15.89
CA ASP A 285 19.96 -11.33 14.44
C ASP A 285 20.87 -12.51 14.08
N SER A 286 21.61 -13.06 15.04
CA SER A 286 22.36 -14.31 14.87
C SER A 286 21.55 -15.56 15.24
N MET A 287 20.39 -15.38 15.88
CA MET A 287 19.50 -16.48 16.22
C MET A 287 18.92 -17.06 14.93
N HIS A 288 18.65 -18.37 14.92
CA HIS A 288 18.09 -19.10 13.77
C HIS A 288 18.97 -19.23 12.52
N ILE A 289 20.05 -18.45 12.35
CA ILE A 289 21.00 -18.65 11.23
C ILE A 289 21.55 -20.08 11.23
N LYS A 290 21.93 -20.61 12.40
CA LYS A 290 22.39 -22.00 12.51
C LYS A 290 21.30 -22.99 12.08
N THR A 291 20.07 -22.79 12.54
CA THR A 291 18.91 -23.64 12.20
C THR A 291 18.59 -23.61 10.69
N LEU A 292 18.70 -22.44 10.05
CA LEU A 292 18.53 -22.30 8.60
C LEU A 292 19.60 -23.08 7.84
N ARG A 293 20.86 -22.97 8.26
CA ARG A 293 21.98 -23.72 7.65
C ARG A 293 21.81 -25.23 7.80
N GLU A 294 21.34 -25.71 8.95
CA GLU A 294 21.00 -27.12 9.16
C GLU A 294 19.87 -27.59 8.22
N LYS A 295 18.97 -26.69 7.82
CA LYS A 295 17.93 -26.92 6.80
C LYS A 295 18.40 -26.65 5.36
N GLY A 296 19.70 -26.43 5.15
CA GLY A 296 20.27 -26.23 3.80
C GLY A 296 20.04 -24.83 3.21
N VAL A 297 19.79 -23.83 4.05
CA VAL A 297 19.74 -22.41 3.66
C VAL A 297 21.01 -21.72 4.13
N GLU A 298 21.86 -21.30 3.19
CA GLU A 298 23.05 -20.53 3.52
C GLU A 298 22.71 -19.07 3.82
N VAL A 299 23.53 -18.44 4.66
CA VAL A 299 23.45 -17.00 4.97
C VAL A 299 24.84 -16.41 4.77
N MET A 300 24.91 -15.25 4.13
CA MET A 300 26.14 -14.51 3.95
C MET A 300 25.93 -12.99 4.05
N ILE A 301 27.03 -12.27 4.25
CA ILE A 301 27.06 -10.81 4.29
C ILE A 301 27.75 -10.27 3.04
N LEU A 302 27.18 -9.21 2.45
CA LEU A 302 27.76 -8.47 1.34
C LEU A 302 27.79 -6.98 1.69
N SER A 303 28.97 -6.45 2.07
CA SER A 303 29.15 -5.04 2.45
C SER A 303 29.92 -4.26 1.39
N SER A 304 29.51 -3.02 1.13
CA SER A 304 30.15 -2.13 0.17
C SER A 304 31.52 -1.65 0.64
N GLU A 305 31.65 -1.31 1.92
CA GLU A 305 32.83 -0.65 2.46
C GLU A 305 33.82 -1.64 3.09
N PRO A 306 35.13 -1.36 3.03
CA PRO A 306 36.12 -2.19 3.70
C PRO A 306 36.14 -1.87 5.20
N ASN A 307 35.41 -2.64 6.00
CA ASN A 307 35.44 -2.51 7.47
C ASN A 307 35.79 -3.85 8.16
N PRO A 308 36.88 -3.93 8.94
CA PRO A 308 37.27 -5.16 9.65
C PRO A 308 36.19 -5.73 10.59
N VAL A 309 35.27 -4.88 11.07
CA VAL A 309 34.16 -5.32 11.93
C VAL A 309 33.21 -6.26 11.20
N VAL A 310 33.03 -6.10 9.88
CA VAL A 310 32.22 -7.01 9.04
C VAL A 310 32.72 -8.43 9.20
N MET A 311 34.01 -8.66 8.97
CA MET A 311 34.64 -9.99 9.06
C MET A 311 34.60 -10.55 10.48
N ALA A 312 34.86 -9.72 11.49
CA ALA A 312 34.80 -10.13 12.89
C ALA A 312 33.39 -10.58 13.29
N ARG A 313 32.37 -9.83 12.85
CA ARG A 313 30.97 -10.14 13.14
C ARG A 313 30.49 -11.36 12.37
N ALA A 314 30.81 -11.48 11.09
CA ALA A 314 30.51 -12.62 10.23
C ALA A 314 31.07 -13.93 10.82
N LYS A 315 32.34 -13.91 11.26
CA LYS A 315 32.98 -15.04 11.95
C LYS A 315 32.21 -15.45 13.20
N LYS A 316 31.73 -14.49 14.00
CA LYS A 316 30.93 -14.76 15.21
C LYS A 316 29.53 -15.29 14.89
N MET A 317 28.95 -14.89 13.78
CA MET A 317 27.68 -15.40 13.25
C MET A 317 27.84 -16.77 12.58
N GLY A 318 29.06 -17.16 12.22
CA GLY A 318 29.34 -18.36 11.46
C GLY A 318 28.85 -18.27 10.02
N VAL A 319 28.97 -17.11 9.39
CA VAL A 319 28.57 -16.85 8.01
C VAL A 319 29.76 -16.36 7.18
N GLU A 320 29.69 -16.58 5.87
CA GLU A 320 30.63 -15.98 4.92
C GLU A 320 30.36 -14.48 4.79
N ALA A 321 31.41 -13.70 4.51
CA ALA A 321 31.28 -12.28 4.25
C ALA A 321 32.22 -11.84 3.12
N ILE A 322 31.70 -10.99 2.25
CA ILE A 322 32.46 -10.25 1.24
C ILE A 322 32.28 -8.77 1.59
N HIS A 323 33.38 -8.02 1.63
CA HIS A 323 33.38 -6.59 1.97
C HIS A 323 34.29 -5.81 1.01
N GLY A 324 34.13 -4.49 0.95
CA GLY A 324 34.94 -3.64 0.08
C GLY A 324 34.65 -3.83 -1.42
N VAL A 325 33.41 -4.20 -1.77
CA VAL A 325 33.03 -4.43 -3.17
C VAL A 325 32.83 -3.14 -3.96
N GLY A 326 32.62 -2.00 -3.28
CA GLY A 326 32.24 -0.73 -3.91
C GLY A 326 30.73 -0.61 -4.12
N LEU A 327 30.19 0.61 -3.94
CA LEU A 327 28.73 0.87 -3.89
C LEU A 327 27.97 0.44 -5.16
N GLN A 328 28.60 0.53 -6.33
CA GLN A 328 27.95 0.25 -7.63
C GLN A 328 28.14 -1.20 -8.11
N ASP A 329 29.01 -1.95 -7.43
CA ASP A 329 29.45 -3.28 -7.88
C ASP A 329 28.73 -4.42 -7.15
N LYS A 330 27.95 -4.12 -6.11
CA LYS A 330 27.21 -5.11 -5.31
C LYS A 330 26.40 -6.10 -6.16
N GLY A 331 25.63 -5.61 -7.13
CA GLY A 331 24.84 -6.47 -8.03
C GLY A 331 25.70 -7.36 -8.94
N ARG A 332 26.88 -6.89 -9.37
CA ARG A 332 27.84 -7.70 -10.15
C ARG A 332 28.45 -8.79 -9.28
N VAL A 333 28.96 -8.42 -8.09
CA VAL A 333 29.56 -9.37 -7.15
C VAL A 333 28.55 -10.41 -6.69
N MET A 334 27.29 -10.02 -6.46
CA MET A 334 26.22 -10.97 -6.17
C MET A 334 26.09 -12.03 -7.28
N ARG A 335 26.10 -11.64 -8.57
CA ARG A 335 26.03 -12.63 -9.67
C ARG A 335 27.22 -13.59 -9.68
N GLU A 336 28.43 -13.09 -9.44
CA GLU A 336 29.65 -13.91 -9.35
C GLU A 336 29.55 -14.92 -8.20
N VAL A 337 29.04 -14.49 -7.04
CA VAL A 337 28.77 -15.37 -5.89
C VAL A 337 27.76 -16.46 -6.25
N LEU A 338 26.66 -16.10 -6.92
CA LEU A 338 25.64 -17.06 -7.33
C LEU A 338 26.18 -18.11 -8.30
N GLU A 339 27.03 -17.70 -9.25
CA GLU A 339 27.69 -18.59 -10.19
C GLU A 339 28.65 -19.55 -9.47
N GLN A 340 29.50 -19.04 -8.58
CA GLN A 340 30.43 -19.85 -7.80
C GLN A 340 29.72 -20.87 -6.90
N LYS A 341 28.64 -20.44 -6.23
CA LYS A 341 27.82 -21.30 -5.36
C LYS A 341 26.85 -22.20 -6.14
N LYS A 342 26.71 -22.01 -7.46
CA LYS A 342 25.73 -22.70 -8.32
C LYS A 342 24.29 -22.57 -7.80
N VAL A 343 23.95 -21.38 -7.28
CA VAL A 343 22.61 -21.06 -6.76
C VAL A 343 21.87 -20.21 -7.79
N ARG A 344 20.67 -20.64 -8.19
CA ARG A 344 19.81 -19.87 -9.08
C ARG A 344 19.26 -18.65 -8.35
N ALA A 345 19.26 -17.50 -9.01
CA ALA A 345 18.81 -16.23 -8.46
C ALA A 345 17.38 -16.28 -7.87
N GLU A 346 16.46 -17.01 -8.50
CA GLU A 346 15.08 -17.19 -8.00
C GLU A 346 14.98 -17.82 -6.60
N ASN A 347 16.02 -18.51 -6.13
CA ASN A 347 16.08 -19.12 -4.80
C ASN A 347 16.84 -18.25 -3.78
N VAL A 348 17.11 -16.99 -4.11
CA VAL A 348 17.94 -16.08 -3.31
C VAL A 348 17.09 -14.97 -2.72
N VAL A 349 17.28 -14.75 -1.42
CA VAL A 349 16.73 -13.60 -0.71
C VAL A 349 17.84 -12.60 -0.48
N TYR A 350 17.62 -11.34 -0.86
CA TYR A 350 18.54 -10.24 -0.52
C TYR A 350 17.87 -9.28 0.45
N VAL A 351 18.59 -8.87 1.51
CA VAL A 351 18.10 -7.90 2.51
C VAL A 351 18.95 -6.65 2.47
N GLY A 352 18.31 -5.50 2.28
CA GLY A 352 18.98 -4.21 2.18
C GLY A 352 18.27 -3.07 2.92
N ASN A 353 18.90 -1.92 2.95
CA ASN A 353 18.39 -0.70 3.58
C ASN A 353 18.69 0.58 2.78
N ASP A 354 19.67 0.59 1.88
CA ASP A 354 20.12 1.80 1.19
C ASP A 354 20.20 1.63 -0.35
N LEU A 355 20.41 2.74 -1.07
CA LEU A 355 20.41 2.81 -2.52
C LEU A 355 21.44 1.88 -3.18
N ASN A 356 22.55 1.59 -2.49
CA ASN A 356 23.57 0.66 -2.96
C ASN A 356 23.09 -0.80 -3.04
N ASP A 357 21.94 -1.13 -2.44
CA ASP A 357 21.33 -2.46 -2.47
C ASP A 357 20.40 -2.67 -3.66
N LEU A 358 19.94 -1.60 -4.31
CA LEU A 358 19.01 -1.68 -5.45
C LEU A 358 19.54 -2.57 -6.60
N PRO A 359 20.84 -2.54 -6.97
CA PRO A 359 21.38 -3.47 -7.95
C PRO A 359 21.26 -4.94 -7.55
N CYS A 360 21.30 -5.26 -6.26
CA CYS A 360 21.07 -6.62 -5.75
C CYS A 360 19.59 -6.99 -5.75
N PHE A 361 18.69 -6.04 -5.49
CA PHE A 361 17.25 -6.26 -5.53
C PHE A 361 16.77 -6.72 -6.92
N GLU A 362 17.36 -6.17 -7.99
CA GLU A 362 17.06 -6.57 -9.37
C GLU A 362 17.61 -7.97 -9.72
N VAL A 363 18.61 -8.47 -8.99
CA VAL A 363 19.18 -9.81 -9.19
C VAL A 363 18.45 -10.86 -8.34
N ALA A 364 18.14 -10.56 -7.09
CA ALA A 364 17.53 -11.51 -6.15
C ALA A 364 16.19 -12.06 -6.66
N GLY A 365 15.86 -13.30 -6.30
CA GLY A 365 14.52 -13.85 -6.49
C GLY A 365 13.48 -13.16 -5.62
N TRP A 366 13.91 -12.65 -4.47
CA TRP A 366 13.10 -11.89 -3.54
C TRP A 366 13.93 -10.85 -2.80
N SER A 367 13.54 -9.58 -2.90
CA SER A 367 14.17 -8.46 -2.22
C SER A 367 13.40 -8.07 -0.98
N VAL A 368 14.12 -7.88 0.11
CA VAL A 368 13.56 -7.53 1.42
C VAL A 368 14.21 -6.26 1.91
N ALA A 369 13.41 -5.31 2.40
CA ALA A 369 13.91 -4.13 3.08
C ALA A 369 13.63 -4.19 4.59
N VAL A 370 14.54 -3.63 5.38
CA VAL A 370 14.28 -3.37 6.80
C VAL A 370 13.29 -2.20 6.99
N ALA A 371 12.65 -2.11 8.15
CA ALA A 371 11.58 -1.15 8.39
C ALA A 371 11.99 0.33 8.25
N ASP A 372 13.25 0.63 8.54
CA ASP A 372 13.87 1.96 8.50
C ASP A 372 14.73 2.19 7.25
N ALA A 373 14.59 1.34 6.23
CA ALA A 373 15.26 1.50 4.95
C ALA A 373 14.87 2.82 4.26
N TYR A 374 15.75 3.28 3.39
CA TYR A 374 15.53 4.48 2.58
C TYR A 374 14.26 4.33 1.71
N PRO A 375 13.45 5.38 1.49
CA PRO A 375 12.13 5.25 0.85
C PRO A 375 12.15 4.56 -0.52
N GLU A 376 13.17 4.81 -1.33
CA GLU A 376 13.42 4.20 -2.64
C GLU A 376 13.59 2.68 -2.52
N VAL A 377 14.24 2.22 -1.45
CA VAL A 377 14.48 0.80 -1.15
C VAL A 377 13.18 0.15 -0.67
N LEU A 378 12.39 0.82 0.16
CA LEU A 378 11.06 0.35 0.57
C LEU A 378 10.11 0.15 -0.63
N ARG A 379 10.19 1.05 -1.63
CA ARG A 379 9.43 0.97 -2.88
C ARG A 379 9.87 -0.19 -3.77
N ALA A 380 11.18 -0.45 -3.82
CA ALA A 380 11.79 -1.46 -4.67
C ALA A 380 11.81 -2.87 -4.05
N ALA A 381 11.70 -2.99 -2.72
CA ALA A 381 11.60 -4.27 -2.05
C ALA A 381 10.36 -5.02 -2.51
N ASP A 382 10.37 -6.35 -2.46
CA ASP A 382 9.18 -7.16 -2.58
C ASP A 382 8.41 -7.21 -1.25
N TYR A 383 9.15 -7.23 -0.14
CA TYR A 383 8.61 -7.24 1.23
C TYR A 383 9.37 -6.27 2.14
N VAL A 384 8.65 -5.63 3.06
CA VAL A 384 9.24 -4.76 4.09
C VAL A 384 9.04 -5.40 5.46
N LEU A 385 10.14 -5.62 6.17
CA LEU A 385 10.15 -6.16 7.54
C LEU A 385 9.57 -5.15 8.53
N THR A 386 9.05 -5.63 9.65
CA THR A 386 8.51 -4.77 10.70
C THR A 386 9.60 -4.26 11.65
N LYS A 387 10.78 -4.90 11.67
CA LYS A 387 11.91 -4.51 12.50
C LYS A 387 12.93 -3.64 11.75
N PRO A 388 13.50 -2.62 12.42
CA PRO A 388 14.65 -1.87 11.91
C PRO A 388 15.93 -2.71 11.83
N GLY A 389 16.89 -2.23 11.03
CA GLY A 389 18.25 -2.74 10.98
C GLY A 389 18.93 -2.85 12.34
N GLY A 390 19.67 -3.93 12.59
CA GLY A 390 20.37 -4.16 13.87
C GLY A 390 19.45 -4.26 15.10
N ARG A 391 18.13 -4.37 14.89
CA ARG A 391 17.10 -4.46 15.93
C ARG A 391 16.24 -5.72 15.78
N GLY A 392 16.77 -6.78 15.15
CA GLY A 392 16.04 -8.04 14.99
C GLY A 392 15.44 -8.28 13.61
N ALA A 393 15.75 -7.46 12.60
CA ALA A 393 15.24 -7.62 11.24
C ALA A 393 15.70 -8.92 10.57
N VAL A 394 16.98 -9.27 10.70
CA VAL A 394 17.50 -10.54 10.16
C VAL A 394 16.84 -11.72 10.86
N ARG A 395 16.61 -11.61 12.18
CA ARG A 395 15.86 -12.62 12.94
C ARG A 395 14.43 -12.79 12.42
N GLU A 396 13.70 -11.69 12.24
CA GLU A 396 12.33 -11.70 11.71
C GLU A 396 12.28 -12.43 10.36
N LEU A 397 13.18 -12.09 9.44
CA LEU A 397 13.29 -12.77 8.16
C LEU A 397 13.58 -14.26 8.30
N CYS A 398 14.53 -14.63 9.17
CA CYS A 398 14.86 -16.03 9.42
C CYS A 398 13.65 -16.81 9.93
N GLU A 399 12.87 -16.24 10.86
CA GLU A 399 11.65 -16.85 11.38
C GLU A 399 10.57 -16.99 10.29
N MET A 400 10.43 -16.01 9.40
CA MET A 400 9.53 -16.08 8.25
C MET A 400 9.90 -17.23 7.30
N ILE A 401 11.17 -17.36 6.94
CA ILE A 401 11.65 -18.41 6.04
C ILE A 401 11.49 -19.78 6.72
N LEU A 402 11.86 -19.92 8.00
CA LEU A 402 11.73 -21.18 8.73
C LEU A 402 10.29 -21.70 8.85
N LYS A 403 9.29 -20.80 8.88
CA LYS A 403 7.87 -21.20 8.86
C LYS A 403 7.43 -21.82 7.53
N ASN A 404 8.11 -21.48 6.44
CA ASN A 404 7.79 -21.93 5.08
C ASN A 404 8.67 -23.10 4.62
N VAL A 405 9.87 -23.25 5.17
CA VAL A 405 10.68 -24.46 4.95
C VAL A 405 10.06 -25.59 5.78
N ALA A 406 9.44 -26.56 5.09
CA ALA A 406 8.74 -27.70 5.68
C ALA A 406 9.50 -28.30 6.89
N PRO A 407 8.79 -28.80 7.92
CA PRO A 407 9.42 -29.68 8.90
C PRO A 407 9.96 -30.90 8.14
N THR A 408 11.27 -31.14 8.26
CA THR A 408 11.93 -32.36 7.77
C THR A 408 11.38 -33.59 8.47
#